data_AF-Q5FIT1-F1
#
_entry.id   AF-Q5FIT1-F1
#
_cell.length_a   1.000
_cell.length_b   1.000
_cell.length_c   1.000
_cell.angle_alpha   90.00
_cell.angle_beta   90.00
_cell.angle_gamma   90.00
#
_symmetry.space_group_name_H-M   'P 1'
#
loop_
_entity.id
_entity.type
_entity.pdbx_description
1 polymer ?
#
loop_
_entity_poly.entity_id
_entity_poly.type
_entity_poly.pdbx_seq_one_letter_code
_entity_poly.pdbx_strand_id
1 'polypeptide(L)' 'MNDSELAQKILELIGGEKNIDNVTHCVTRLRITIKDKSKIKNTQIQGLPGVLGTNMVGEQYQIILGG' A
#
# COMPACT_ATOMS: atom_id res chain seq x y z
N MET A 1 13.04 -6.81 -7.83
CA MET A 1 11.61 -6.51 -7.69
C MET A 1 11.46 -5.07 -8.13
N ASN A 2 10.76 -4.87 -9.24
CA ASN A 2 10.61 -3.55 -9.83
C ASN A 2 9.31 -2.91 -9.33
N ASP A 3 9.11 -1.61 -9.58
CA ASP A 3 7.98 -0.86 -9.01
C ASP A 3 6.61 -1.45 -9.37
N SER A 4 6.47 -2.00 -10.59
CA SER A 4 5.24 -2.66 -11.03
C SER A 4 4.93 -3.94 -10.26
N GLU A 5 5.95 -4.76 -9.98
CA GLU A 5 5.77 -5.99 -9.19
C GLU A 5 5.42 -5.66 -7.73
N LEU A 6 6.03 -4.59 -7.19
CA LEU A 6 5.71 -4.07 -5.87
C LEU A 6 4.28 -3.57 -5.77
N ALA A 7 3.84 -2.78 -6.75
CA ALA A 7 2.47 -2.30 -6.83
C ALA A 7 1.47 -3.46 -6.91
N GLN A 8 1.75 -4.49 -7.73
CA GLN A 8 0.88 -5.68 -7.80
C GLN A 8 0.80 -6.43 -6.48
N LYS A 9 1.93 -6.70 -5.82
CA LYS A 9 1.92 -7.36 -4.51
C LYS A 9 1.17 -6.55 -3.46
N ILE A 10 1.38 -5.24 -3.42
CA ILE A 10 0.65 -4.35 -2.52
C ILE A 10 -0.85 -4.46 -2.80
N LEU A 11 -1.26 -4.40 -4.07
CA LEU A 11 -2.66 -4.49 -4.50
C LEU A 11 -3.30 -5.79 -4.00
N GLU A 12 -2.63 -6.93 -4.12
CA GLU A 12 -3.12 -8.22 -3.62
C GLU A 12 -3.25 -8.21 -2.10
N LEU A 13 -2.23 -7.71 -1.40
CA LEU A 13 -2.16 -7.71 0.07
C LEU A 13 -3.12 -6.72 0.73
N ILE A 14 -3.61 -5.71 0.01
CA ILE A 14 -4.66 -4.81 0.49
C ILE A 14 -6.06 -5.32 0.17
N GLY A 15 -6.22 -6.51 -0.43
CA GLY A 15 -7.53 -7.08 -0.76
C GLY A 15 -8.04 -6.76 -2.18
N GLY A 16 -7.15 -6.34 -3.07
CA GLY A 16 -7.41 -6.08 -4.48
C GLY A 16 -8.00 -4.70 -4.77
N GLU A 17 -8.20 -4.42 -6.06
CA GLU A 17 -8.79 -3.18 -6.57
C GLU A 17 -10.17 -2.88 -5.97
N LYS A 18 -10.94 -3.91 -5.62
CA LYS A 18 -12.27 -3.79 -5.02
C LYS A 18 -12.23 -3.17 -3.63
N ASN A 19 -11.09 -3.26 -2.95
CA ASN A 19 -10.89 -2.68 -1.62
C ASN A 19 -10.30 -1.26 -1.66
N ILE A 20 -9.94 -0.77 -2.85
CA ILE A 20 -9.47 0.58 -3.07
C ILE A 20 -10.66 1.49 -3.36
N ASP A 21 -10.65 2.66 -2.74
CA ASP A 21 -11.55 3.75 -3.09
C ASP A 21 -10.84 4.81 -3.95
N ASN A 22 -9.63 5.20 -3.54
CA ASN A 22 -8.82 6.17 -4.27
C ASN A 22 -7.32 5.89 -4.09
N VAL A 23 -6.50 6.29 -5.06
CA VAL A 23 -5.04 6.18 -5.00
C VAL A 23 -4.40 7.50 -5.40
N THR A 24 -3.48 7.97 -4.57
CA THR A 24 -2.66 9.15 -4.82
C THR A 24 -1.23 8.82 -4.48
N HIS A 25 -0.26 9.29 -5.28
CA HIS A 25 1.15 9.09 -4.97
C HIS A 25 1.93 10.40 -5.07
N CYS A 26 2.99 10.47 -4.27
CA CYS A 26 4.06 11.46 -4.36
C CYS A 26 5.36 10.71 -4.64
N VAL A 27 6.48 11.45 -4.78
CA VAL A 27 7.80 10.90 -5.12
C VAL A 27 8.23 9.75 -4.19
N THR A 28 7.92 9.83 -2.89
CA THR A 28 8.39 8.86 -1.89
C THR A 28 7.27 8.14 -1.13
N ARG A 29 6.00 8.44 -1.44
CA ARG A 29 4.86 7.95 -0.66
C ARG A 29 3.64 7.66 -1.53
N LEU A 30 3.15 6.44 -1.44
CA LEU A 30 1.88 6.00 -2.00
C LEU A 30 0.78 6.11 -0.94
N ARG A 31 -0.35 6.71 -1.28
CA ARG A 31 -1.52 6.89 -0.42
C ARG A 31 -2.70 6.20 -1.07
N ILE A 32 -3.34 5.31 -0.34
CA ILE A 32 -4.44 4.50 -0.83
C ILE A 32 -5.58 4.67 0.16
N THR A 33 -6.73 5.17 -0.29
CA THR A 33 -7.95 5.14 0.51
C THR A 33 -8.54 3.75 0.42
N ILE A 34 -8.71 3.08 1.56
CA ILE A 34 -9.13 1.68 1.64
C ILE A 34 -10.54 1.62 2.22
N LYS A 35 -11.39 0.79 1.62
CA LYS A 35 -12.78 0.58 2.08
C LYS A 35 -12.85 -0.30 3.33
N ASP A 36 -12.06 -1.39 3.35
CA ASP A 36 -12.03 -2.36 4.44
C ASP A 36 -10.60 -2.63 4.91
N LYS A 37 -10.28 -2.16 6.11
CA LYS A 37 -8.93 -2.29 6.71
C LYS A 37 -8.61 -3.72 7.12
N SER A 38 -9.63 -4.55 7.36
CA SER A 38 -9.46 -5.94 7.82
C SER A 38 -8.83 -6.84 6.77
N LYS A 39 -8.93 -6.44 5.50
CA LYS A 39 -8.33 -7.14 4.36
C LYS A 39 -6.85 -6.79 4.16
N ILE A 40 -6.35 -5.74 4.81
CA ILE A 40 -4.97 -5.29 4.65
C ILE A 40 -4.01 -6.18 5.44
N LYS A 41 -3.05 -6.78 4.74
CA LYS A 41 -1.97 -7.58 5.32
C LYS A 41 -0.75 -6.70 5.63
N ASN A 42 -0.89 -5.80 6.60
CA ASN A 42 0.13 -4.79 6.90
C ASN A 42 1.53 -5.36 7.14
N THR A 43 1.63 -6.44 7.93
CA THR A 43 2.90 -7.11 8.24
C THR A 43 3.59 -7.65 6.98
N GLN A 44 2.83 -8.16 6.01
CA GLN A 44 3.38 -8.66 4.76
C GLN A 44 3.87 -7.50 3.88
N ILE A 45 3.13 -6.40 3.84
CA ILE A 45 3.49 -5.20 3.06
C ILE A 45 4.78 -4.56 3.62
N GLN A 46 4.92 -4.47 4.94
CA GLN A 46 6.15 -3.95 5.58
C GLN A 46 7.37 -4.82 5.32
N GLY A 47 7.19 -6.11 5.03
CA GLY A 47 8.27 -7.03 4.67
C GLY A 47 8.66 -6.99 3.18
N LEU A 48 7.96 -6.21 2.35
CA LEU A 48 8.27 -6.14 0.93
C LEU A 48 9.56 -5.34 0.68
N PRO A 49 10.45 -5.82 -0.21
CA PRO A 49 11.64 -5.08 -0.58
C PRO A 49 11.25 -3.77 -1.30
N GLY A 50 11.78 -2.65 -0.80
CA GLY A 50 11.40 -1.32 -1.27
C GLY A 50 10.31 -0.64 -0.44
N VAL A 51 9.77 -1.28 0.61
CA VAL A 51 8.89 -0.61 1.58
C VAL A 51 9.71 -0.24 2.81
N LEU A 52 9.89 1.06 3.05
CA LEU A 52 10.54 1.58 4.25
C LEU A 52 9.59 1.60 5.46
N GLY A 53 8.29 1.66 5.20
CA GLY A 53 7.29 1.64 6.25
C GLY A 53 5.89 1.84 5.71
N THR A 54 4.92 1.60 6.60
CA THR A 54 3.50 1.78 6.30
C THR A 54 2.86 2.51 7.46
N ASN A 55 1.87 3.36 7.16
CA ASN A 55 1.14 4.12 8.16
C ASN A 55 -0.34 4.13 7.81
N MET A 56 -1.20 3.99 8.81
CA MET A 56 -2.64 4.06 8.61
C MET A 56 -3.19 5.31 9.29
N VAL A 57 -3.82 6.20 8.51
CA VAL A 57 -4.38 7.47 8.99
C VAL A 57 -5.83 7.53 8.57
N GLY A 58 -6.76 7.33 9.54
CA GLY A 58 -8.17 7.18 9.21
C GLY A 58 -8.37 6.03 8.23
N GLU A 59 -9.01 6.29 7.10
CA GLU A 59 -9.26 5.32 6.01
C GLU A 59 -8.12 5.26 4.97
N GLN A 60 -7.10 6.11 5.13
CA GLN A 60 -5.99 6.20 4.20
C GLN A 60 -4.80 5.36 4.68
N TYR A 61 -4.41 4.39 3.87
CA TYR A 61 -3.20 3.60 4.01
C TYR A 61 -2.04 4.24 3.24
N GLN A 62 -0.95 4.53 3.94
CA GLN A 62 0.23 5.20 3.39
C GLN A 62 1.39 4.22 3.37
N ILE A 63 2.02 4.07 2.21
CA ILE A 63 3.20 3.22 2.01
C ILE A 63 4.36 4.13 1.64
N ILE A 64 5.44 4.02 2.39
CA ILE A 64 6.66 4.81 2.21
C ILE A 64 7.64 3.93 1.45
N LEU A 65 7.95 4.31 0.22
CA LEU A 65 8.76 3.49 -0.70
C LEU A 65 10.25 3.89 -0.68
N GLY A 66 10.58 5.07 -0.15
CA GLY A 66 11.92 5.63 -0.30
C GLY A 66 12.15 6.13 -1.73
N GLY A 67 13.04 7.10 -1.90
CA GLY A 67 13.45 7.62 -3.21
C GLY A 67 14.77 7.02 -3.64
#